data_AF-A0A228HDE2-F1
#
_entry.id   AF-A0A228HDE2-F1
#
_cell.length_a   1.000
_cell.length_b   1.000
_cell.length_c   1.000
_cell.angle_alpha   90.00
_cell.angle_beta   90.00
_cell.angle_gamma   90.00
#
_symmetry.space_group_name_H-M   'P 1'
#
loop_
_entity.id
_entity.type
_entity.pdbx_description
1 polymer ?
#
loop_
_entity_poly.entity_id
_entity_poly.type
_entity_poly.pdbx_seq_one_letter_code
_entity_poly.pdbx_strand_id
1 'polypeptide(L)'
;MNDKYVDLLAALQAGALDELEEAASRGGLSYDLDEIEFLPVIPNPPKILCIGINYETHRSETGKDPSAKPWVFARFANSQVGHGQPLIAPLESERFDYEGEIAVIIGKRGRRISQEASWEHIAGYAPYNDGSVRDWQRHTPQWVPGK
;
A
#
# COMPACT_ATOMS: atom_id res chain seq x y z
N MET A 1 -19.46 4.66 19.64
CA MET A 1 -18.03 4.66 19.98
C MET A 1 -17.55 6.09 19.78
N ASN A 2 -16.85 6.67 20.75
CA ASN A 2 -16.38 8.05 20.71
C ASN A 2 -15.67 8.37 19.39
N ASP A 3 -15.94 9.56 18.83
CA ASP A 3 -15.26 10.23 17.71
C ASP A 3 -13.76 10.52 17.98
N LYS A 4 -13.06 9.65 18.72
CA LYS A 4 -11.67 9.88 19.15
C LYS A 4 -10.73 9.89 17.94
N TYR A 5 -10.99 9.04 16.95
CA TYR A 5 -10.24 8.95 15.70
C TYR A 5 -11.23 8.95 14.55
N VAL A 6 -11.01 9.83 13.58
CA VAL A 6 -11.89 9.97 12.40
C VAL A 6 -11.69 8.84 11.38
N ASP A 7 -10.51 8.21 11.37
CA ASP A 7 -10.14 7.09 10.51
C ASP A 7 -8.94 6.31 11.11
N LEU A 8 -8.52 5.25 10.41
CA LEU A 8 -7.36 4.44 10.82
C LEU A 8 -6.05 5.23 10.79
N LEU A 9 -5.88 6.17 9.85
CA LEU A 9 -4.68 7.00 9.77
C LEU A 9 -4.52 7.86 11.03
N ALA A 10 -5.59 8.47 11.51
CA ALA A 10 -5.61 9.26 12.74
C ALA A 10 -5.25 8.40 13.96
N ALA A 11 -5.76 7.17 14.04
CA ALA A 11 -5.42 6.24 15.12
C ALA A 11 -3.94 5.83 15.09
N LEU A 12 -3.39 5.52 13.90
CA LEU A 12 -1.96 5.22 13.73
C LEU A 12 -1.09 6.41 14.14
N GLN A 13 -1.44 7.63 13.71
CA GLN A 13 -0.71 8.85 14.07
C GLN A 13 -0.73 9.12 15.57
N ALA A 14 -1.78 8.70 16.27
CA ALA A 14 -1.89 8.79 17.72
C ALA A 14 -1.18 7.64 18.47
N GLY A 15 -0.64 6.64 17.75
CA GLY A 15 -0.02 5.45 18.37
C GLY A 15 -1.04 4.56 19.09
N ALA A 16 -2.29 4.53 18.62
CA ALA A 16 -3.42 3.96 19.34
C ALA A 16 -3.76 2.51 18.94
N LEU A 17 -2.81 1.75 18.40
CA LEU A 17 -3.07 0.37 17.96
C LEU A 17 -3.52 -0.53 19.13
N ASP A 18 -2.83 -0.45 20.26
CA ASP A 18 -3.20 -1.21 21.47
C ASP A 18 -4.63 -0.87 21.94
N GLU A 19 -5.00 0.42 21.87
CA GLU A 19 -6.35 0.86 22.23
C GLU A 19 -7.42 0.30 21.27
N LEU A 20 -7.11 0.21 19.97
CA LEU A 20 -8.00 -0.39 18.98
C LEU A 20 -8.16 -1.90 19.21
N GLU A 21 -7.08 -2.60 19.58
CA GLU A 21 -7.12 -4.04 19.92
C GLU A 21 -7.95 -4.30 21.19
N GLU A 22 -7.77 -3.49 22.23
CA GLU A 22 -8.60 -3.53 23.45
C GLU A 22 -10.07 -3.20 23.15
N ALA A 23 -10.35 -2.27 22.23
CA ALA A 23 -11.71 -1.97 21.81
C ALA A 23 -12.33 -3.15 21.05
N ALA A 24 -11.59 -3.75 20.11
CA ALA A 24 -12.06 -4.89 19.33
C ALA A 24 -12.34 -6.13 20.21
N SER A 25 -11.47 -6.41 21.18
CA SER A 25 -11.61 -7.57 22.08
C SER A 25 -12.79 -7.47 23.06
N ARG A 26 -13.22 -6.25 23.42
CA ARG A 26 -14.44 -6.04 24.22
C ARG A 26 -15.73 -6.34 23.45
N GLY A 27 -15.64 -6.50 22.13
CA GLY A 27 -16.79 -6.66 21.25
C GLY A 27 -17.57 -5.36 21.05
N GLY A 28 -18.63 -5.43 20.26
CA GLY A 28 -19.44 -4.27 19.91
C GLY A 28 -20.32 -4.53 18.71
N LEU A 29 -20.72 -3.45 18.04
CA LEU A 29 -21.42 -3.53 16.76
C LEU A 29 -20.50 -4.23 15.74
N SER A 30 -21.03 -5.27 15.10
CA SER A 30 -20.38 -6.01 14.03
C SER A 30 -21.32 -6.04 12.83
N TYR A 31 -20.73 -6.18 11.65
CA TYR A 31 -21.42 -6.31 10.38
C TYR A 31 -20.90 -7.56 9.70
N ASP A 32 -21.77 -8.25 8.97
CA ASP A 32 -21.32 -9.33 8.11
C ASP A 32 -20.50 -8.76 6.93
N LEU A 33 -19.60 -9.56 6.37
CA LEU A 33 -18.68 -9.07 5.33
C LEU A 33 -19.39 -8.68 4.03
N ASP A 34 -20.57 -9.21 3.78
CA ASP A 34 -21.43 -8.86 2.64
C ASP A 34 -22.30 -7.61 2.89
N GLU A 35 -22.33 -7.10 4.11
CA GLU A 35 -23.01 -5.85 4.48
C GLU A 35 -22.09 -4.62 4.43
N ILE A 36 -20.80 -4.82 4.18
CA ILE A 36 -19.79 -3.75 4.15
C ILE A 36 -19.17 -3.59 2.76
N GLU A 37 -18.67 -2.38 2.52
CA GLU A 37 -17.79 -2.10 1.40
C GLU A 37 -16.36 -1.95 1.92
N PHE A 38 -15.43 -2.72 1.38
CA PHE A 38 -14.03 -2.56 1.72
C PHE A 38 -13.47 -1.30 1.08
N LEU A 39 -12.82 -0.48 1.88
CA LEU A 39 -11.99 0.63 1.41
C LEU A 39 -10.51 0.18 1.37
N PRO A 40 -9.61 0.93 0.71
CA PRO A 40 -8.18 0.75 0.92
C PRO A 40 -7.85 0.83 2.41
N VAL A 41 -6.88 0.02 2.88
CA VAL A 41 -6.49 -0.08 4.31
C VAL A 41 -6.27 1.30 4.92
N ILE A 42 -5.52 2.16 4.21
CA ILE A 42 -5.47 3.59 4.46
C ILE A 42 -6.01 4.28 3.19
N PRO A 43 -7.21 4.90 3.21
CA PRO A 43 -7.78 5.57 2.04
C PRO A 43 -7.06 6.87 1.66
N ASN A 44 -6.49 7.57 2.65
CA ASN A 44 -5.91 8.90 2.54
C ASN A 44 -4.42 8.96 2.94
N PRO A 45 -3.55 8.02 2.50
CA PRO A 45 -2.16 8.01 2.91
C PRO A 45 -1.46 9.25 2.32
N PRO A 46 -0.62 9.93 3.11
CA PRO A 46 0.09 11.11 2.60
C PRO A 46 1.12 10.73 1.52
N LYS A 47 1.57 9.47 1.50
CA LYS A 47 2.54 8.91 0.55
C LYS A 47 2.29 7.42 0.37
N ILE A 48 2.44 6.93 -0.86
CA ILE A 48 2.59 5.52 -1.19
C ILE A 48 3.92 5.41 -1.94
N LEU A 49 4.86 4.64 -1.38
CA LEU A 49 6.18 4.42 -1.98
C LEU A 49 6.27 2.95 -2.39
N CYS A 50 6.41 2.71 -3.68
CA CYS A 50 6.52 1.38 -4.26
C CYS A 50 7.99 1.03 -4.52
N ILE A 51 8.32 -0.25 -4.41
CA ILE A 51 9.67 -0.78 -4.62
C ILE A 51 9.66 -1.65 -5.88
N GLY A 52 10.36 -1.23 -6.92
CA GLY A 52 10.49 -2.02 -8.14
C GLY A 52 11.59 -3.07 -8.04
N ILE A 53 11.37 -4.21 -8.70
CA ILE A 53 12.41 -5.22 -8.97
C ILE A 53 13.02 -5.77 -7.68
N ASN A 54 12.15 -6.12 -6.72
CA ASN A 54 12.53 -6.56 -5.38
C ASN A 54 12.45 -8.07 -5.17
N TYR A 55 12.18 -8.84 -6.23
CA TYR A 55 12.26 -10.30 -6.25
C TYR A 55 13.31 -10.74 -7.26
N GLU A 56 14.17 -11.68 -6.86
CA GLU A 56 15.31 -12.15 -7.66
C GLU A 56 14.88 -12.78 -9.00
N THR A 57 13.72 -13.45 -9.00
CA THR A 57 13.10 -14.01 -10.21
C THR A 57 12.71 -12.90 -11.18
N HIS A 58 12.03 -11.86 -10.70
CA HIS A 58 11.63 -10.70 -11.52
C HIS A 58 12.83 -9.86 -11.99
N ARG A 59 13.91 -9.79 -11.19
CA ARG A 59 15.19 -9.20 -11.61
C ARG A 59 15.77 -9.92 -12.82
N SER A 60 15.77 -11.25 -12.78
CA SER A 60 16.29 -12.09 -13.85
C SER A 60 15.49 -11.94 -15.15
N GLU A 61 14.16 -11.82 -15.06
CA GLU A 61 13.27 -11.59 -16.20
C GLU A 61 13.45 -10.23 -16.86
N THR A 62 13.72 -9.19 -16.06
CA THR A 62 13.88 -7.81 -16.55
C THR A 62 15.27 -7.53 -17.12
N GLY A 63 16.21 -8.47 -17.01
CA GLY A 63 17.58 -8.35 -17.51
C GLY A 63 18.39 -7.24 -16.85
N LYS A 64 18.00 -6.77 -15.65
CA LYS A 64 18.70 -5.71 -14.93
C LYS A 64 19.76 -6.26 -13.99
N ASP A 65 20.91 -5.57 -13.96
CA ASP A 65 21.98 -5.88 -13.01
C ASP A 65 21.51 -5.68 -11.55
N PRO A 66 22.05 -6.47 -10.60
CA PRO A 66 21.75 -6.27 -9.19
C PRO A 66 22.14 -4.85 -8.77
N SER A 67 21.16 -4.02 -8.44
CA SER A 67 21.40 -2.72 -7.83
C SER A 67 21.35 -2.86 -6.32
N ALA A 68 22.41 -2.45 -5.63
CA ALA A 68 22.41 -2.33 -4.17
C ALA A 68 21.45 -1.25 -3.65
N LYS A 69 20.86 -0.45 -4.56
CA LYS A 69 19.91 0.62 -4.23
C LYS A 69 18.52 0.27 -4.76
N PRO A 70 17.47 0.36 -3.94
CA PRO A 70 16.11 0.05 -4.37
C PRO A 70 15.62 1.06 -5.41
N TRP A 71 14.83 0.58 -6.36
CA TRP A 71 14.09 1.43 -7.27
C TRP A 71 12.83 1.90 -6.56
N VAL A 72 12.74 3.20 -6.28
CA VAL A 72 11.61 3.79 -5.56
C VAL A 72 10.84 4.71 -6.48
N PHE A 73 9.52 4.54 -6.51
CA PHE A 73 8.59 5.41 -7.20
C PHE A 73 7.36 5.65 -6.33
N ALA A 74 6.57 6.66 -6.69
CA ALA A 74 5.37 7.02 -5.95
C ALA A 74 4.12 6.53 -6.67
N ARG A 75 3.10 6.23 -5.88
CA ARG A 75 1.71 6.06 -6.30
C ARG A 75 0.84 7.04 -5.51
N PHE A 76 -0.31 7.42 -6.07
CA PHE A 76 -1.21 8.38 -5.43
C PHE A 76 -2.40 7.67 -4.78
N ALA A 77 -2.88 8.22 -3.67
CA ALA A 77 -3.97 7.65 -2.87
C ALA A 77 -5.24 7.37 -3.68
N ASN A 78 -5.56 8.24 -4.64
CA ASN A 78 -6.74 8.16 -5.50
C ASN A 78 -6.62 7.10 -6.62
N SER A 79 -5.49 6.42 -6.76
CA SER A 79 -5.33 5.28 -7.68
C SER A 79 -5.68 3.93 -7.03
N GLN A 80 -5.98 3.93 -5.73
CA GLN A 80 -6.30 2.72 -4.97
C GLN A 80 -7.77 2.37 -5.09
N VAL A 81 -8.06 1.06 -5.02
CA VAL A 81 -9.41 0.52 -4.85
C VAL A 81 -9.42 -0.42 -3.65
N GLY A 82 -10.59 -0.61 -3.05
CA GLY A 82 -10.79 -1.53 -1.94
C GLY A 82 -10.78 -3.00 -2.35
N HIS A 83 -10.77 -3.89 -1.37
CA HIS A 83 -10.87 -5.33 -1.63
C HIS A 83 -12.19 -5.67 -2.35
N GLY A 84 -12.11 -6.51 -3.39
CA GLY A 84 -13.27 -6.89 -4.19
C GLY A 84 -13.75 -5.84 -5.21
N GLN A 85 -13.17 -4.63 -5.19
CA GLN A 85 -13.47 -3.60 -6.18
C GLN A 85 -12.61 -3.76 -7.45
N PRO A 86 -13.17 -3.46 -8.64
CA PRO A 86 -12.43 -3.60 -9.89
C PRO A 86 -11.38 -2.50 -10.07
N LEU A 87 -10.21 -2.88 -10.59
CA LEU A 87 -9.31 -1.90 -11.20
C LEU A 87 -9.84 -1.49 -12.58
N ILE A 88 -9.82 -0.19 -12.87
CA ILE A 88 -10.31 0.35 -14.14
C ILE A 88 -9.16 0.36 -15.15
N ALA A 89 -9.25 -0.49 -16.16
CA ALA A 89 -8.33 -0.49 -17.30
C ALA A 89 -8.64 0.70 -18.21
N PRO A 90 -7.67 1.58 -18.52
CA PRO A 90 -7.87 2.65 -19.49
C PRO A 90 -8.15 2.09 -20.89
N LEU A 91 -9.04 2.73 -21.64
CA LEU A 91 -9.39 2.30 -23.00
C LEU A 91 -8.20 2.42 -23.98
N GLU A 92 -7.26 3.32 -23.67
CA GLU A 92 -6.06 3.60 -24.44
C GLU A 92 -4.94 2.58 -24.19
N SER A 93 -5.10 1.66 -23.24
CA SER A 93 -4.08 0.66 -22.90
C SER A 93 -4.39 -0.68 -23.55
N GLU A 94 -3.39 -1.24 -24.22
CA GLU A 94 -3.40 -2.63 -24.68
C GLU A 94 -2.64 -3.56 -23.71
N ARG A 95 -1.93 -2.98 -22.73
CA ARG A 95 -1.08 -3.68 -21.77
C ARG A 95 -1.34 -3.23 -20.34
N PHE A 96 -2.54 -3.50 -19.86
CA PHE A 96 -2.89 -3.38 -18.45
C PHE A 96 -2.53 -4.67 -17.70
N ASP A 97 -1.78 -4.55 -16.61
CA ASP A 97 -1.11 -5.66 -15.95
C ASP A 97 -1.27 -5.60 -14.42
N TYR A 98 -1.21 -6.76 -13.77
CA TYR A 98 -1.29 -6.88 -12.31
C TYR A 98 0.09 -7.11 -11.70
N GLU A 99 0.29 -6.64 -10.48
CA GLU A 99 1.53 -6.86 -9.72
C GLU A 99 1.16 -7.13 -8.26
N GLY A 100 1.21 -8.40 -7.84
CA GLY A 100 0.92 -8.79 -6.46
C GLY A 100 2.09 -8.44 -5.54
N GLU A 101 1.83 -7.61 -4.54
CA GLU A 101 2.83 -7.04 -3.64
C GLU A 101 2.40 -7.15 -2.18
N ILE A 102 3.37 -6.99 -1.27
CA ILE A 102 3.13 -6.84 0.17
C ILE A 102 3.23 -5.35 0.51
N ALA A 103 2.11 -4.73 0.88
CA ALA A 103 2.12 -3.39 1.44
C ALA A 103 2.60 -3.44 2.90
N VAL A 104 3.54 -2.57 3.24
CA VAL A 104 4.00 -2.32 4.61
C VAL A 104 3.35 -1.04 5.12
N ILE A 105 2.55 -1.13 6.17
CA ILE A 105 1.87 0.02 6.76
C ILE A 105 2.74 0.58 7.88
N ILE A 106 3.10 1.86 7.77
CA ILE A 106 3.93 2.54 8.77
C ILE A 106 3.03 3.13 9.86
N GLY A 107 3.21 2.68 11.10
CA GLY A 107 2.45 3.16 12.27
C GLY A 107 3.16 4.28 13.03
N LYS A 108 4.49 4.29 13.04
CA LYS A 108 5.28 5.25 13.83
C LYS A 108 6.15 6.11 12.93
N ARG A 109 6.05 7.44 13.08
CA ARG A 109 6.92 8.37 12.36
C ARG A 109 8.38 8.17 12.77
N GLY A 110 9.29 8.22 11.81
CA GLY A 110 10.72 8.24 12.06
C GLY A 110 11.51 8.86 10.91
N ARG A 111 12.82 9.07 11.13
CA ARG A 111 13.76 9.56 10.13
C ARG A 111 15.15 9.04 10.49
N ARG A 112 15.90 8.56 9.49
CA ARG A 112 17.21 7.88 9.70
C ARG A 112 17.07 6.68 10.65
N ILE A 113 16.02 5.90 10.45
CA ILE A 113 15.74 4.67 11.20
C ILE A 113 16.79 3.65 10.79
N SER A 114 17.41 2.97 11.76
CA SER A 114 18.34 1.87 11.46
C SER A 114 17.57 0.64 10.98
N GLN A 115 18.26 -0.31 10.37
CA GLN A 115 17.62 -1.54 9.91
C GLN A 115 17.04 -2.34 11.09
N GLU A 116 17.75 -2.38 12.22
CA GLU A 116 17.36 -3.12 13.42
C GLU A 116 16.10 -2.53 14.06
N ALA A 117 15.98 -1.20 14.08
CA ALA A 117 14.83 -0.50 14.65
C ALA A 117 13.62 -0.46 13.69
N SER A 118 13.77 -0.87 12.43
CA SER A 118 12.73 -0.69 11.40
C SER A 118 11.40 -1.37 11.74
N TRP A 119 11.44 -2.55 12.36
CA TRP A 119 10.26 -3.32 12.74
C TRP A 119 9.37 -2.57 13.75
N GLU A 120 9.95 -1.75 14.62
CA GLU A 120 9.21 -0.93 15.60
C GLU A 120 8.35 0.17 14.94
N HIS A 121 8.55 0.42 13.65
CA HIS A 121 7.81 1.43 12.90
C HIS A 121 6.65 0.87 12.07
N ILE A 122 6.56 -0.45 11.95
CA ILE A 122 5.56 -1.12 11.11
C ILE A 122 4.32 -1.40 11.97
N ALA A 123 3.16 -0.90 11.51
CA ALA A 123 1.86 -1.21 12.11
C ALA A 123 1.32 -2.56 11.66
N GLY A 124 1.64 -2.97 10.44
CA GLY A 124 1.15 -4.22 9.87
C GLY A 124 1.42 -4.32 8.37
N TYR A 125 0.80 -5.33 7.77
CA TYR A 125 0.96 -5.68 6.35
C TYR A 125 -0.39 -5.92 5.70
N ALA A 126 -0.46 -5.74 4.39
CA ALA A 126 -1.63 -6.09 3.60
C ALA A 126 -1.23 -6.60 2.20
N PRO A 127 -2.03 -7.47 1.56
CA PRO A 127 -1.93 -7.71 0.14
C PRO A 127 -2.18 -6.41 -0.63
N TYR A 128 -1.42 -6.19 -1.70
CA TYR A 128 -1.56 -5.02 -2.56
C TYR A 128 -1.42 -5.42 -4.02
N ASN A 129 -2.21 -4.81 -4.91
CA ASN A 129 -2.05 -4.97 -6.35
C ASN A 129 -1.54 -3.65 -6.94
N ASP A 130 -0.27 -3.59 -7.33
CA ASP A 130 0.36 -2.43 -7.96
C ASP A 130 0.04 -2.39 -9.47
N GLY A 131 -1.26 -2.37 -9.78
CA GLY A 131 -1.79 -2.41 -11.15
C GLY A 131 -1.14 -1.38 -12.06
N SER A 132 -0.72 -1.83 -13.25
CA SER A 132 0.23 -1.13 -14.09
C SER A 132 -0.25 -0.98 -15.52
N VAL A 133 -0.19 0.23 -16.05
CA VAL A 133 -0.37 0.51 -17.48
C VAL A 133 0.99 0.50 -18.15
N ARG A 134 1.38 -0.65 -18.72
CA ARG A 134 2.74 -0.89 -19.22
C ARG A 134 3.09 -0.02 -20.42
N ASP A 135 2.09 0.36 -21.20
CA ASP A 135 2.24 1.27 -22.34
C ASP A 135 2.88 2.59 -21.85
N TRP A 136 2.31 3.17 -20.79
CA TRP A 136 2.71 4.45 -20.24
C TRP A 136 4.00 4.38 -19.42
N GLN A 137 4.22 3.28 -18.70
CA GLN A 137 5.43 3.06 -17.90
C GLN A 137 6.72 3.09 -18.74
N ARG A 138 6.62 2.80 -20.04
CA ARG A 138 7.76 2.74 -20.97
C ARG A 138 8.03 4.06 -21.71
N HIS A 139 7.14 5.05 -21.60
CA HIS A 139 7.31 6.35 -22.26
C HIS A 139 8.54 7.11 -21.75
N THR A 140 8.89 6.94 -20.48
CA THR A 140 10.02 7.62 -19.83
C THR A 140 10.68 6.73 -18.78
N PRO A 141 11.84 7.10 -18.23
CA PRO A 141 12.40 6.43 -17.06
C PRO A 141 11.55 6.56 -15.78
N GLN A 142 10.55 7.44 -15.76
CA GLN A 142 9.62 7.62 -14.65
C GLN A 142 8.39 6.71 -14.83
N TRP A 143 8.08 5.91 -13.82
CA TRP A 143 6.99 4.95 -13.88
C TRP A 143 5.63 5.51 -13.46
N VAL A 144 5.60 6.68 -12.80
CA VAL A 144 4.39 7.32 -12.27
C VAL A 144 3.25 7.41 -13.29
N PRO A 145 3.46 7.74 -14.58
CA PRO A 145 2.35 7.81 -15.52
C PRO A 145 1.60 6.49 -15.70
N GLY A 146 2.25 5.34 -15.52
CA GLY A 146 1.65 4.02 -15.64
C GLY A 146 1.27 3.37 -14.31
N LYS A 147 1.27 4.13 -13.21
CA LYS A 147 1.06 3.68 -11.84
C LYS A 147 -0.03 4.47 -11.14
#